data_AF-A0A1V3WV21-F1
#
_entry.id   AF-A0A1V3WV21-F1
#
_cell.length_a   1.000
_cell.length_b   1.000
_cell.length_c   1.000
_cell.angle_alpha   90.00
_cell.angle_beta   90.00
_cell.angle_gamma   90.00
#
_symmetry.space_group_name_H-M   'P 1'
#
loop_
_entity.id
_entity.type
_entity.pdbx_description
1 polymer ?
#
loop_
_entity_poly.entity_id
_entity_poly.type
_entity_poly.pdbx_seq_one_letter_code
_entity_poly.pdbx_strand_id
1 'polypeptide(L)' 'MWPGQIHVFQLTAPLVPEANRSLRQIGHYIREITGQSSASSE' A
#
# COMPACT_ATOMS: atom_id res chain seq x y z
N MET A 1 -8.78 -7.35 4.87
CA MET A 1 -9.74 -6.66 5.76
C MET A 1 -8.95 -5.85 6.78
N TRP A 2 -9.34 -4.62 7.08
CA TRP A 2 -8.64 -3.72 7.99
C TRP A 2 -9.49 -3.46 9.25
N PRO A 3 -9.21 -4.14 10.39
CA PRO A 3 -10.01 -3.98 11.60
C PRO A 3 -9.97 -2.54 12.13
N GLY A 4 -11.14 -2.00 12.49
CA GLY A 4 -11.26 -0.67 13.10
C GLY A 4 -11.06 0.52 12.15
N GLN A 5 -10.88 0.27 10.84
CA GLN A 5 -10.71 1.34 9.87
C GLN A 5 -12.05 1.82 9.28
N ILE A 6 -12.12 3.10 8.96
CA ILE A 6 -13.27 3.73 8.31
C ILE A 6 -13.12 3.70 6.79
N HIS A 7 -14.20 4.05 6.08
CA HIS A 7 -14.18 4.19 4.62
C HIS A 7 -13.06 5.15 4.21
N VAL A 8 -12.16 4.68 3.35
CA VAL A 8 -11.09 5.49 2.73
C VAL A 8 -10.13 6.11 3.77
N PHE A 9 -9.81 5.37 4.84
CA PHE A 9 -8.81 5.74 5.84
C PHE A 9 -7.42 6.04 5.24
N GLN A 10 -7.13 5.61 4.01
CA GLN A 10 -5.88 5.89 3.30
C GLN A 10 -5.58 7.39 3.12
N LEU A 11 -6.61 8.26 3.10
CA LEU A 11 -6.42 9.72 2.99
C LEU A 11 -5.84 10.36 4.26
N THR A 12 -5.90 9.67 5.39
CA THR A 12 -5.37 10.16 6.68
C THR A 12 -4.01 9.55 7.00
N ALA A 13 -3.20 9.26 5.98
CA ALA A 13 -1.87 8.63 6.12
C ALA A 13 -0.94 9.24 7.18
N PRO A 14 -0.91 10.57 7.41
CA PRO A 14 -0.10 11.14 8.49
C PRO A 14 -0.58 10.80 9.91
N LEU A 15 -1.86 10.43 10.07
CA LEU A 15 -2.52 10.25 11.36
C LEU A 15 -2.82 8.77 11.67
N VAL A 16 -2.99 7.95 10.64
CA VAL A 16 -3.39 6.54 10.77
C VAL A 16 -2.27 5.64 10.23
N PRO A 17 -1.50 4.95 11.08
CA PRO A 17 -0.40 4.09 10.64
C PRO A 17 -0.82 3.00 9.63
N GLU A 18 -2.05 2.48 9.77
CA GLU A 18 -2.64 1.51 8.85
C GLU A 18 -2.76 2.05 7.43
N ALA A 19 -3.02 3.36 7.26
CA ALA A 19 -3.14 3.96 5.93
C ALA A 19 -1.84 3.82 5.13
N ASN A 20 -0.69 4.09 5.76
CA ASN A 20 0.62 3.87 5.14
C ASN A 20 0.91 2.38 4.87
N ARG A 21 0.48 1.47 5.76
CA ARG A 21 0.58 0.03 5.49
C ARG A 21 -0.27 -0.39 4.29
N SER A 22 -1.49 0.12 4.20
CA SER A 22 -2.42 -0.17 3.09
C SER A 22 -1.89 0.35 1.76
N LEU A 23 -1.42 1.60 1.71
CA LEU A 23 -0.87 2.21 0.51
C LEU A 23 0.37 1.46 0.00
N ARG A 24 1.23 0.96 0.91
CA ARG A 24 2.38 0.11 0.53
C ARG A 24 1.95 -1.22 -0.09
N GLN A 25 0.94 -1.89 0.49
CA GLN A 25 0.41 -3.13 -0.06
C GLN A 25 -0.22 -2.91 -1.44
N ILE A 26 -0.99 -1.83 -1.62
CA ILE A 26 -1.55 -1.44 -2.93
C ILE A 26 -0.44 -1.22 -3.95
N GLY A 27 0.59 -0.45 -3.58
CA GLY A 27 1.73 -0.20 -4.48
C GLY A 27 2.50 -1.48 -4.82
N HIS A 28 2.65 -2.41 -3.88
CA HIS A 28 3.27 -3.71 -4.12
C HIS A 28 2.48 -4.52 -5.15
N TYR A 29 1.18 -4.66 -4.90
CA TYR A 29 0.28 -5.36 -5.81
C TYR A 29 0.32 -4.80 -7.23
N ILE A 30 0.30 -3.47 -7.38
CA ILE A 30 0.41 -2.82 -8.69
C ILE A 30 1.74 -3.16 -9.38
N ARG A 31 2.88 -3.12 -8.66
CA ARG A 31 4.19 -3.45 -9.23
C ARG A 31 4.28 -4.91 -9.68
N GLU A 32 3.75 -5.82 -8.86
CA GLU A 32 3.72 -7.25 -9.18
C GLU A 32 2.99 -7.53 -10.49
N ILE A 33 1.83 -6.89 -10.70
CA ILE A 33 1.01 -7.14 -11.90
C ILE A 33 1.45 -6.34 -13.12
N THR A 34 2.13 -5.20 -12.92
CA THR A 34 2.63 -4.35 -14.03
C THR A 34 4.02 -4.75 -14.52
N GLY A 35 4.66 -5.75 -13.91
CA GLY A 35 6.01 -6.16 -14.27
C GLY A 35 7.10 -5.16 -13.85
N GLN A 36 6.78 -4.21 -12.96
CA GLN A 36 7.76 -3.36 -12.28
C GLN A 36 8.38 -4.08 -11.07
N SER A 37 8.50 -5.40 -11.16
CA SER A 37 9.39 -6.15 -10.28
C SER A 37 10.76 -5.52 -10.43
N SER A 38 11.36 -5.12 -9.30
CA SER A 38 12.72 -4.65 -9.21
C SER A 38 13.58 -5.46 -10.17
N ALA A 39 13.92 -4.85 -11.31
CA ALA A 39 15.01 -5.31 -12.13
C ALA A 39 16.18 -5.40 -11.17
N SER A 40 16.60 -6.63 -10.93
CA SER A 40 17.79 -7.00 -10.20
C SER A 40 18.89 -6.01 -10.57
N SER A 41 19.47 -5.35 -9.57
CA SER A 41 20.85 -4.92 -9.69
C SER A 41 21.67 -6.20 -9.85
N GLU A 42 22.19 -6.42 -11.05
CA GLU A 42 23.53 -7.02 -11.21
C GLU A 42 24.57 -6.22 -10.42
#